data_AF-A0A8T7KYI6-F1
#
_entry.id   AF-A0A8T7KYI6-F1
#
_cell.length_a   1.000
_cell.length_b   1.000
_cell.length_c   1.000
_cell.angle_alpha   90.00
_cell.angle_beta   90.00
_cell.angle_gamma   90.00
#
_symmetry.space_group_name_H-M   'P 1'
#
loop_
_entity.id
_entity.type
_entity.pdbx_description
1 polymer ?
#
loop_
_entity_poly.entity_id
_entity_poly.type
_entity_poly.pdbx_seq_one_letter_code
_entity_poly.pdbx_strand_id
1 'polypeptide(L)'
;MEDLLLSMLLFARCFLLGLHSMAGTCRAVLSHSFMPNVLGCWINGLKVGEIGMNCATAGQFGVPTVFISGDQAAVDEARALVPDIEGVAVKEGIASDVKGLAQAPTISLSPQKARALIREGARRAMTKAKTMEPFRIQPPYQVRTQFTEAKFADEQVSRPNVKRIDPTTIEWEGSDLLGF
;
A
#
# COMPACT_ATOMS: atom_id res chain seq x y z
N MET A 1 21.66 -3.34 -5.91
CA MET A 1 20.99 -3.27 -4.60
C MET A 1 21.57 -2.15 -3.76
N GLU A 2 22.91 -2.03 -3.68
CA GLU A 2 23.61 -0.92 -3.00
C GLU A 2 23.22 0.48 -3.51
N ASP A 3 23.03 0.67 -4.83
CA ASP A 3 22.62 1.96 -5.40
C ASP A 3 21.19 2.38 -4.97
N LEU A 4 20.29 1.42 -4.79
CA LEU A 4 18.92 1.69 -4.33
C LEU A 4 18.93 2.07 -2.83
N LEU A 5 19.74 1.35 -2.03
CA LEU A 5 19.98 1.63 -0.62
C LEU A 5 20.56 3.04 -0.39
N LEU A 6 21.54 3.48 -1.21
CA LEU A 6 22.06 4.85 -1.14
C LEU A 6 21.03 5.90 -1.57
N SER A 7 20.19 5.60 -2.57
CA SER A 7 19.20 6.55 -3.07
C SER A 7 18.06 6.81 -2.08
N MET A 8 17.60 5.81 -1.31
CA MET A 8 16.51 5.98 -0.35
C MET A 8 16.92 6.80 0.89
N LEU A 9 18.21 6.80 1.24
CA LEU A 9 18.75 7.69 2.28
C LEU A 9 18.76 9.18 1.88
N LEU A 10 18.52 9.51 0.60
CA LEU A 10 18.46 10.89 0.10
C LEU A 10 17.06 11.49 0.11
N PHE A 11 16.01 10.66 0.25
CA PHE A 11 14.65 11.17 0.21
C PHE A 11 14.20 11.68 1.57
N ALA A 12 13.78 12.95 1.60
CA ALA A 12 13.22 13.51 2.82
C ALA A 12 11.88 12.85 3.16
N ARG A 13 10.98 12.67 2.19
CA ARG A 13 9.57 12.31 2.41
C ARG A 13 9.04 11.42 1.30
N CYS A 14 8.11 10.51 1.63
CA CYS A 14 7.41 9.67 0.68
C CYS A 14 5.98 10.20 0.42
N PHE A 15 5.59 10.22 -0.86
CA PHE A 15 4.26 10.64 -1.33
C PHE A 15 3.64 9.49 -2.13
N LEU A 16 2.43 9.10 -1.76
CA LEU A 16 1.67 8.07 -2.45
C LEU A 16 0.61 8.76 -3.33
N LEU A 17 0.77 8.74 -4.65
CA LEU A 17 -0.15 9.45 -5.56
C LEU A 17 -1.03 8.48 -6.37
N GLY A 18 -2.35 8.62 -6.25
CA GLY A 18 -3.32 7.88 -7.07
C GLY A 18 -3.55 6.43 -6.65
N LEU A 19 -3.37 6.12 -5.37
CA LEU A 19 -3.50 4.76 -4.82
C LEU A 19 -4.97 4.33 -4.70
N HIS A 20 -5.16 3.03 -4.55
CA HIS A 20 -6.41 2.37 -4.15
C HIS A 20 -6.15 1.52 -2.90
N SER A 21 -7.22 1.17 -2.19
CA SER A 21 -7.13 0.31 -1.00
C SER A 21 -6.84 -1.15 -1.35
N MET A 22 -6.45 -1.92 -0.34
CA MET A 22 -6.14 -3.34 -0.39
C MET A 22 -7.33 -4.21 -0.83
N ALA A 23 -7.04 -5.44 -1.26
CA ALA A 23 -8.03 -6.43 -1.67
C ALA A 23 -9.11 -6.68 -0.62
N GLY A 24 -10.37 -6.70 -1.07
CA GLY A 24 -11.55 -6.95 -0.23
C GLY A 24 -12.06 -5.73 0.55
N THR A 25 -11.57 -4.53 0.25
CA THR A 25 -12.05 -3.30 0.91
C THR A 25 -13.40 -2.89 0.34
N CYS A 26 -14.36 -2.64 1.24
CA CYS A 26 -15.71 -2.18 0.89
C CYS A 26 -15.69 -0.72 0.41
N ARG A 27 -16.60 -0.34 -0.51
CA ARG A 27 -16.73 1.04 -1.02
C ARG A 27 -15.44 1.61 -1.61
N ALA A 28 -14.63 0.74 -2.20
CA ALA A 28 -13.36 1.09 -2.80
C ALA A 28 -13.38 1.02 -4.33
N VAL A 29 -12.53 1.81 -4.97
CA VAL A 29 -12.37 1.84 -6.43
C VAL A 29 -11.21 0.91 -6.82
N LEU A 30 -11.52 -0.19 -7.52
CA LEU A 30 -10.53 -1.17 -8.01
C LEU A 30 -9.67 -1.78 -6.88
N SER A 31 -10.27 -2.09 -5.73
CA SER A 31 -9.54 -2.61 -4.58
C SER A 31 -8.89 -3.97 -4.89
N HIS A 32 -7.57 -4.01 -4.82
CA HIS A 32 -6.75 -5.21 -4.97
C HIS A 32 -5.41 -5.01 -4.25
N SER A 33 -4.56 -6.02 -4.26
CA SER A 33 -3.23 -5.94 -3.65
C SER A 33 -2.19 -6.52 -4.60
N PHE A 34 -1.38 -5.66 -5.22
CA PHE A 34 -0.31 -6.00 -6.18
C PHE A 34 -0.81 -6.61 -7.50
N MET A 35 -1.52 -7.74 -7.42
CA MET A 35 -2.06 -8.46 -8.55
C MET A 35 -3.52 -8.87 -8.30
N PRO A 36 -4.35 -9.04 -9.35
CA PRO A 36 -5.77 -9.37 -9.19
C PRO A 36 -6.05 -10.72 -8.53
N ASN A 37 -5.06 -11.62 -8.52
CA ASN A 37 -5.13 -12.96 -7.95
C ASN A 37 -4.71 -13.03 -6.47
N VAL A 38 -4.39 -11.90 -5.83
CA VAL A 38 -4.05 -11.83 -4.41
C VAL A 38 -5.31 -11.50 -3.59
N LEU A 39 -5.66 -12.37 -2.65
CA LEU A 39 -6.76 -12.17 -1.70
C LEU A 39 -6.35 -11.36 -0.47
N GLY A 40 -5.08 -11.45 -0.08
CA GLY A 40 -4.53 -10.69 1.03
C GLY A 40 -3.03 -10.82 1.13
N CYS A 41 -2.43 -9.79 1.72
CA CYS A 41 -1.02 -9.74 2.07
C CYS A 41 -0.87 -9.31 3.53
N TRP A 42 0.10 -9.87 4.25
CA TRP A 42 0.39 -9.53 5.63
C TRP A 42 1.89 -9.41 5.86
N ILE A 43 2.32 -8.37 6.57
CA ILE A 43 3.69 -8.24 7.07
C ILE A 43 3.65 -8.43 8.59
N ASN A 44 4.31 -9.47 9.11
CA ASN A 44 4.34 -9.79 10.54
C ASN A 44 2.94 -9.84 11.17
N GLY A 45 1.96 -10.39 10.44
CA GLY A 45 0.57 -10.51 10.86
C GLY A 45 -0.30 -9.28 10.64
N LEU A 46 0.26 -8.12 10.30
CA LEU A 46 -0.51 -6.92 9.93
C LEU A 46 -0.98 -7.03 8.47
N LYS A 47 -2.30 -7.00 8.24
CA LYS A 47 -2.86 -7.01 6.88
C LYS A 47 -2.53 -5.69 6.17
N VAL A 48 -1.96 -5.80 4.97
CA VAL A 48 -1.56 -4.64 4.15
C VAL A 48 -1.95 -4.84 2.68
N GLY A 49 -2.17 -3.74 1.97
CA GLY A 49 -2.05 -3.67 0.52
C GLY A 49 -0.75 -2.99 0.10
N GLU A 50 -0.74 -2.43 -1.11
CA GLU A 50 0.40 -1.64 -1.62
C GLU A 50 0.67 -0.38 -0.79
N ILE A 51 -0.37 0.24 -0.21
CA ILE A 51 -0.21 1.41 0.67
C ILE A 51 0.65 1.04 1.88
N GLY A 52 0.27 -0.03 2.60
CA GLY A 52 1.01 -0.48 3.77
C GLY A 52 2.41 -0.97 3.44
N MET A 53 2.58 -1.70 2.33
CA MET A 53 3.91 -2.13 1.87
C MET A 53 4.81 -0.93 1.55
N ASN A 54 4.31 0.06 0.81
CA ASN A 54 5.08 1.27 0.48
C ASN A 54 5.44 2.07 1.74
N CYS A 55 4.51 2.21 2.69
CA CYS A 55 4.79 2.87 3.97
C CYS A 55 5.85 2.12 4.78
N ALA A 56 5.77 0.79 4.87
CA ALA A 56 6.73 -0.03 5.61
C ALA A 56 8.12 0.02 4.95
N THR A 57 8.19 -0.09 3.62
CA THR A 57 9.43 0.04 2.87
C THR A 57 10.05 1.43 3.06
N ALA A 58 9.29 2.52 2.93
CA ALA A 58 9.80 3.86 3.21
C ALA A 58 10.29 4.02 4.66
N GLY A 59 9.53 3.47 5.61
CA GLY A 59 9.87 3.51 7.04
C GLY A 59 11.13 2.74 7.42
N GLN A 60 11.42 1.63 6.72
CA GLN A 60 12.69 0.90 6.84
C GLN A 60 13.90 1.81 6.58
N PHE A 61 13.77 2.77 5.65
CA PHE A 61 14.81 3.77 5.36
C PHE A 61 14.71 5.04 6.21
N GLY A 62 13.80 5.07 7.19
CA GLY A 62 13.56 6.25 8.01
C GLY A 62 12.87 7.39 7.26
N VAL A 63 12.25 7.12 6.11
CA VAL A 63 11.53 8.12 5.32
C VAL A 63 10.06 8.10 5.72
N PRO A 64 9.49 9.18 6.28
CA PRO A 64 8.08 9.21 6.62
C PRO A 64 7.22 9.41 5.36
N THR A 65 6.15 8.63 5.28
CA THR A 65 5.08 8.83 4.29
C THR A 65 4.14 9.90 4.80
N VAL A 66 4.09 11.04 4.11
CA VAL A 66 3.40 12.24 4.61
C VAL A 66 2.17 12.62 3.81
N PHE A 67 1.99 12.01 2.65
CA PHE A 67 0.90 12.33 1.75
C PHE A 67 0.38 11.09 1.05
N ILE A 68 -0.94 11.03 0.90
CA ILE A 68 -1.61 10.10 0.01
C ILE A 68 -2.71 10.79 -0.82
N SER A 69 -2.85 10.43 -2.09
CA SER A 69 -4.07 10.65 -2.84
C SER A 69 -4.60 9.35 -3.42
N GLY A 70 -5.92 9.26 -3.59
CA GLY A 70 -6.58 8.04 -4.03
C GLY A 70 -8.10 8.15 -3.99
N ASP A 71 -8.76 7.02 -3.84
CA ASP A 71 -10.14 7.01 -3.39
C ASP A 71 -10.26 7.19 -1.87
N GLN A 72 -11.47 7.40 -1.36
CA GLN A 72 -11.72 7.56 0.06
C GLN A 72 -11.20 6.36 0.87
N ALA A 73 -11.41 5.12 0.38
CA ALA A 73 -10.95 3.92 1.05
C ALA A 73 -9.41 3.84 1.14
N ALA A 74 -8.66 4.23 0.10
CA ALA A 74 -7.20 4.33 0.17
C ALA A 74 -6.73 5.33 1.23
N VAL A 75 -7.39 6.49 1.32
CA VAL A 75 -7.07 7.51 2.31
C VAL A 75 -7.33 6.99 3.73
N ASP A 76 -8.42 6.26 3.94
CA ASP A 76 -8.77 5.70 5.24
C ASP A 76 -7.82 4.56 5.65
N GLU A 77 -7.44 3.69 4.71
CA GLU A 77 -6.39 2.67 4.92
C GLU A 77 -5.07 3.32 5.34
N ALA A 78 -4.64 4.37 4.63
CA ALA A 78 -3.39 5.05 4.95
C ALA A 78 -3.44 5.73 6.32
N ARG A 79 -4.58 6.33 6.72
CA ARG A 79 -4.76 6.93 8.05
C ARG A 79 -4.78 5.89 9.16
N ALA A 80 -5.28 4.68 8.89
CA ALA A 80 -5.23 3.60 9.87
C ALA A 80 -3.79 3.16 10.17
N LEU A 81 -2.88 3.30 9.21
CA LEU A 81 -1.45 2.98 9.37
C LEU A 81 -0.62 4.18 9.85
N VAL A 82 -0.91 5.38 9.34
CA VAL A 82 -0.22 6.63 9.60
C VAL A 82 -1.26 7.71 9.94
N PRO A 83 -1.67 7.84 11.22
CA PRO A 83 -2.79 8.71 11.62
C PRO A 83 -2.69 10.16 11.15
N ASP A 84 -1.47 10.72 11.13
CA ASP A 84 -1.22 12.13 10.77
C ASP A 84 -1.03 12.38 9.27
N ILE A 85 -1.18 11.36 8.42
CA ILE A 85 -0.97 11.50 6.98
C ILE A 85 -1.96 12.47 6.35
N GLU A 86 -1.46 13.34 5.46
CA GLU A 86 -2.31 14.21 4.67
C GLU A 86 -2.92 13.42 3.51
N GLY A 87 -4.21 13.10 3.63
CA GLY A 87 -4.97 12.35 2.63
C GLY A 87 -5.86 13.24 1.76
N VAL A 88 -5.81 13.04 0.45
CA VAL A 88 -6.69 13.68 -0.54
C VAL A 88 -7.47 12.63 -1.32
N ALA A 89 -8.73 12.42 -0.94
CA ALA A 89 -9.66 11.60 -1.71
C ALA A 89 -10.18 12.39 -2.91
N VAL A 90 -9.98 11.86 -4.13
CA VAL A 90 -10.45 12.48 -5.38
C VAL A 90 -11.58 11.71 -6.04
N LYS A 91 -11.90 10.54 -5.49
CA LYS A 91 -12.96 9.64 -5.94
C LYS A 91 -13.47 8.81 -4.75
N GLU A 92 -14.66 8.23 -4.89
CA GLU A 92 -15.27 7.37 -3.88
C GLU A 92 -15.99 6.19 -4.58
N GLY A 93 -15.71 4.96 -4.15
CA GLY A 93 -16.48 3.80 -4.59
C GLY A 93 -17.81 3.73 -3.85
N ILE A 94 -18.92 3.51 -4.55
CA ILE A 94 -20.24 3.49 -3.89
C ILE A 94 -20.75 2.08 -3.61
N ALA A 95 -20.23 1.08 -4.33
CA ALA A 95 -20.68 -0.30 -4.20
C ALA A 95 -20.02 -0.98 -3.00
N SER A 96 -20.83 -1.70 -2.21
CA SER A 96 -20.36 -2.41 -1.03
C SER A 96 -19.76 -3.78 -1.37
N ASP A 97 -20.23 -4.42 -2.45
CA ASP A 97 -19.87 -5.80 -2.82
C ASP A 97 -19.10 -5.88 -4.14
N VAL A 98 -18.06 -5.05 -4.31
CA VAL A 98 -17.21 -5.11 -5.52
C VAL A 98 -16.13 -6.17 -5.35
N LYS A 99 -16.04 -7.11 -6.29
CA LYS A 99 -15.00 -8.15 -6.30
C LYS A 99 -13.84 -7.73 -7.21
N GLY A 100 -12.71 -7.39 -6.60
CA GLY A 100 -11.46 -7.12 -7.29
C GLY A 100 -11.54 -5.94 -8.27
N LEU A 101 -11.08 -6.16 -9.50
CA LEU A 101 -11.01 -5.14 -10.56
C LEU A 101 -12.30 -5.00 -11.39
N ALA A 102 -13.43 -5.51 -10.90
CA ALA A 102 -14.70 -5.37 -11.61
C ALA A 102 -15.10 -3.90 -11.79
N GLN A 103 -15.81 -3.60 -12.89
CA GLN A 103 -16.41 -2.30 -13.08
C GLN A 103 -17.43 -2.03 -11.97
N ALA A 104 -17.28 -0.90 -11.30
CA ALA A 104 -18.16 -0.49 -10.22
C ALA A 104 -18.45 1.01 -10.31
N PRO A 105 -19.65 1.44 -9.91
CA PRO A 105 -19.99 2.85 -9.89
C PRO A 105 -19.10 3.59 -8.90
N THR A 106 -18.68 4.79 -9.30
CA THR A 106 -17.73 5.64 -8.58
C THR A 106 -18.17 7.09 -8.72
N ILE A 107 -18.07 7.87 -7.63
CA ILE A 107 -18.19 9.33 -7.69
C ILE A 107 -16.79 9.88 -7.83
N SER A 108 -16.51 10.63 -8.89
CA SER A 108 -15.19 11.23 -9.13
C SER A 108 -15.30 12.74 -9.23
N LEU A 109 -14.32 13.44 -8.67
CA LEU A 109 -14.15 14.86 -8.92
C LEU A 109 -13.74 15.10 -10.38
N SER A 110 -14.01 16.31 -10.88
CA SER A 110 -13.47 16.74 -12.17
C SER A 110 -11.93 16.79 -12.11
N PRO A 111 -11.22 16.55 -13.22
CA PRO A 111 -9.75 16.57 -13.23
C PRO A 111 -9.16 17.88 -12.72
N GLN A 112 -9.79 19.03 -13.01
CA GLN A 112 -9.38 20.35 -12.54
C GLN A 112 -9.46 20.44 -11.01
N LYS A 113 -10.57 19.99 -10.41
CA LYS A 113 -10.77 20.02 -8.96
C LYS A 113 -9.84 19.03 -8.24
N ALA A 114 -9.68 17.82 -8.78
CA ALA A 114 -8.76 16.82 -8.24
C ALA A 114 -7.31 17.35 -8.18
N ARG A 115 -6.81 17.93 -9.28
CA ARG A 115 -5.46 18.52 -9.31
C ARG A 115 -5.28 19.67 -8.33
N ALA A 116 -6.29 20.54 -8.20
CA ALA A 116 -6.25 21.64 -7.24
C ALA A 116 -6.15 21.14 -5.79
N LEU A 117 -6.97 20.14 -5.42
CA LEU A 117 -6.94 19.55 -4.09
C LEU A 117 -5.65 18.78 -3.81
N ILE A 118 -5.14 18.01 -4.78
CA ILE A 118 -3.86 17.31 -4.64
C ILE A 118 -2.72 18.30 -4.42
N ARG A 119 -2.68 19.40 -5.18
CA ARG A 119 -1.65 20.45 -5.01
C ARG A 119 -1.69 21.06 -3.61
N GLU A 120 -2.87 21.43 -3.14
CA GLU A 120 -3.02 22.06 -1.82
C GLU A 120 -2.79 21.07 -0.67
N GLY A 121 -3.21 19.81 -0.84
CA GLY A 121 -2.88 18.73 0.09
C GLY A 121 -1.37 18.46 0.15
N ALA A 122 -0.68 18.41 -0.98
CA ALA A 122 0.78 18.25 -1.00
C ALA A 122 1.49 19.39 -0.24
N ARG A 123 1.01 20.63 -0.35
CA ARG A 123 1.51 21.77 0.42
C ARG A 123 1.30 21.60 1.93
N ARG A 124 0.10 21.15 2.34
CA ARG A 124 -0.20 20.86 3.76
C ARG A 124 0.64 19.71 4.31
N ALA A 125 0.82 18.64 3.54
CA ALA A 125 1.68 17.52 3.89
C ALA A 125 3.08 18.01 4.26
N MET A 126 3.70 18.84 3.41
CA MET A 126 5.04 19.37 3.67
C MET A 126 5.12 20.30 4.88
N THR A 127 4.01 20.92 5.28
CA THR A 127 3.96 21.74 6.49
C THR A 127 4.01 20.87 7.76
N LYS A 128 3.32 19.72 7.75
CA LYS A 128 3.30 18.74 8.86
C LYS A 128 4.50 17.79 8.84
N ALA A 129 5.13 17.63 7.67
CA ALA A 129 6.14 16.61 7.41
C ALA A 129 7.33 16.64 8.37
N LYS A 130 7.64 17.76 9.02
CA LYS A 130 8.76 17.88 9.97
C LYS A 130 8.57 17.08 11.26
N THR A 131 7.33 16.82 11.66
CA THR A 131 7.00 16.14 12.93
C THR A 131 6.46 14.74 12.73
N MET A 132 6.38 14.27 11.49
CA MET A 132 5.86 12.94 11.17
C MET A 132 6.95 11.90 11.28
N GLU A 133 6.67 10.86 12.07
CA GLU A 133 7.55 9.70 12.21
C GLU A 133 7.32 8.67 11.09
N PRO A 134 8.36 7.93 10.68
CA PRO A 134 8.20 6.87 9.68
C PRO A 134 7.39 5.69 10.22
N PHE A 135 6.53 5.13 9.38
CA PHE A 135 5.79 3.90 9.69
C PHE A 135 6.73 2.69 9.63
N ARG A 136 7.08 2.13 10.79
CA ARG A 136 8.04 1.02 10.87
C ARG A 136 7.40 -0.26 11.36
N ILE A 137 7.66 -1.34 10.63
CA ILE A 137 7.48 -2.71 11.09
C ILE A 137 8.88 -3.24 11.37
N GLN A 138 9.08 -3.88 12.54
CA GLN A 138 10.41 -4.36 12.92
C GLN A 138 10.76 -5.64 12.16
N PRO A 139 11.99 -5.78 11.61
CA PRO A 139 12.48 -7.03 11.07
C PRO A 139 12.70 -8.08 12.18
N PRO A 140 12.81 -9.38 11.85
CA PRO A 140 12.70 -9.95 10.50
C PRO A 140 11.28 -9.84 9.94
N TYR A 141 11.18 -9.77 8.62
CA TYR A 141 9.89 -9.68 7.92
C TYR A 141 9.42 -11.07 7.52
N GLN A 142 8.19 -11.38 7.88
CA GLN A 142 7.41 -12.51 7.39
C GLN A 142 6.28 -11.91 6.54
N VAL A 143 6.38 -12.09 5.22
CA VAL A 143 5.37 -11.60 4.29
C VAL A 143 4.53 -12.77 3.80
N ARG A 144 3.28 -12.85 4.27
CA ARG A 144 2.31 -13.84 3.80
C ARG A 144 1.51 -13.29 2.64
N THR A 145 1.42 -14.05 1.56
CA THR A 145 0.55 -13.73 0.42
C THR A 145 -0.41 -14.87 0.19
N GLN A 146 -1.70 -14.60 0.30
CA GLN A 146 -2.77 -15.55 0.01
C GLN A 146 -3.31 -15.26 -1.39
N PHE A 147 -3.35 -16.29 -2.23
CA PHE A 147 -3.86 -16.22 -3.59
C PHE A 147 -5.28 -16.78 -3.72
N THR A 148 -5.93 -16.48 -4.84
CA THR A 148 -7.26 -17.01 -5.18
C THR A 148 -7.26 -18.50 -5.50
N GLU A 149 -6.15 -19.02 -6.05
CA GLU A 149 -6.02 -20.40 -6.51
C GLU A 149 -4.60 -20.93 -6.22
N ALA A 150 -4.47 -22.25 -6.05
CA ALA A 150 -3.20 -22.89 -5.70
C ALA A 150 -2.10 -22.68 -6.75
N LYS A 151 -2.47 -22.67 -8.04
CA LYS A 151 -1.52 -22.49 -9.15
C LYS A 151 -0.68 -21.22 -9.03
N PHE A 152 -1.25 -20.13 -8.51
CA PHE A 152 -0.52 -18.87 -8.33
C PHE A 152 0.47 -18.95 -7.18
N ALA A 153 0.16 -19.74 -6.16
CA ALA A 153 1.08 -20.05 -5.10
C ALA A 153 2.20 -20.98 -5.60
N ASP A 154 1.92 -21.92 -6.52
CA ASP A 154 2.88 -22.82 -7.18
C ASP A 154 3.92 -22.05 -8.01
N GLU A 155 3.49 -21.02 -8.73
CA GLU A 155 4.38 -20.16 -9.52
C GLU A 155 5.42 -19.40 -8.67
N GLN A 156 5.14 -19.15 -7.39
CA GLN A 156 5.97 -18.30 -6.53
C GLN A 156 6.89 -19.10 -5.59
N VAL A 157 6.63 -20.38 -5.35
CA VAL A 157 7.31 -21.16 -4.30
C VAL A 157 8.80 -21.42 -4.60
N SER A 158 9.20 -21.33 -5.87
CA SER A 158 10.60 -21.50 -6.30
C SER A 158 11.47 -20.28 -6.02
N ARG A 159 10.88 -19.15 -5.61
CA ARG A 159 11.62 -17.92 -5.29
C ARG A 159 12.44 -18.11 -4.00
N PRO A 160 13.62 -17.48 -3.90
CA PRO A 160 14.41 -17.51 -2.67
C PRO A 160 13.61 -17.04 -1.45
N ASN A 161 13.85 -17.70 -0.31
CA ASN A 161 13.21 -17.43 0.98
C ASN A 161 11.68 -17.55 1.01
N VAL A 162 11.07 -18.17 -0.01
CA VAL A 162 9.64 -18.46 -0.03
C VAL A 162 9.39 -19.90 0.42
N LYS A 163 8.37 -20.10 1.26
CA LYS A 163 7.83 -21.42 1.60
C LYS A 163 6.31 -21.47 1.40
N ARG A 164 5.81 -22.64 1.02
CA ARG A 164 4.37 -22.96 0.99
C ARG A 164 3.86 -23.11 2.42
N ILE A 165 2.78 -22.40 2.77
CA ILE A 165 2.12 -22.52 4.08
C ILE A 165 0.91 -23.45 3.99
N ASP A 166 0.09 -23.23 2.98
CA ASP A 166 -1.10 -24.02 2.65
C ASP A 166 -1.32 -23.95 1.12
N PRO A 167 -2.28 -24.68 0.53
CA PRO A 167 -2.44 -24.73 -0.93
C PRO A 167 -2.47 -23.38 -1.65
N THR A 168 -2.96 -22.31 -1.03
CA THR A 168 -3.07 -20.98 -1.68
C THR A 168 -2.22 -19.90 -1.01
N THR A 169 -1.47 -20.21 0.04
CA THR A 169 -0.68 -19.24 0.78
C THR A 169 0.82 -19.55 0.73
N ILE A 170 1.61 -18.51 0.47
CA ILE A 170 3.07 -18.54 0.66
C ILE A 170 3.48 -17.61 1.78
N GLU A 171 4.65 -17.86 2.36
CA GLU A 171 5.35 -16.94 3.26
C GLU A 171 6.75 -16.71 2.73
N TRP A 172 7.13 -15.44 2.59
CA TRP A 172 8.48 -15.01 2.31
C TRP A 172 9.14 -14.47 3.58
N GLU A 173 10.42 -14.78 3.79
CA GLU A 173 11.21 -14.27 4.92
C GLU A 173 12.39 -13.41 4.46
N GLY A 174 12.63 -12.30 5.15
CA GLY A 174 13.75 -11.40 4.83
C GLY A 174 14.18 -10.50 5.99
N SER A 175 15.45 -10.06 5.95
CA SER A 175 16.00 -9.07 6.90
C SER A 175 15.64 -7.63 6.55
N ASP A 176 15.32 -7.38 5.28
CA ASP A 176 14.81 -6.13 4.74
C ASP A 176 13.60 -6.44 3.83
N LEU A 177 12.82 -5.44 3.43
CA LEU A 177 11.68 -5.60 2.50
C LEU A 177 12.06 -5.50 1.00
N LEU A 178 13.34 -5.32 0.64
CA LEU A 178 13.75 -5.12 -0.75
C LEU A 178 13.79 -6.44 -1.55
N GLY A 179 13.94 -7.56 -0.86
CA GLY A 179 13.96 -8.88 -1.48
C GLY A 179 12.58 -9.50 -1.73
N PHE A 180 11.51 -8.84 -1.26
CA PHE A 180 10.12 -9.25 -1.51
C PHE A 180 9.64 -8.75 -2.87
#